data_AF-A0A6G0EFY9-F1
#
_entry.id   AF-A0A6G0EFY9-F1
#
_cell.length_a   1.000
_cell.length_b   1.000
_cell.length_c   1.000
_cell.angle_alpha   90.00
_cell.angle_beta   90.00
_cell.angle_gamma   90.00
#
_symmetry.space_group_name_H-M   'P 1'
#
loop_
_entity.id
_entity.type
_entity.pdbx_description
1 polymer ?
#
loop_
_entity_poly.entity_id
_entity_poly.type
_entity_poly.pdbx_seq_one_letter_code
_entity_poly.pdbx_strand_id
1 'polypeptide(L)'
;MNRTLRHIGVVFVALGMMLAVVPTGSYSTIAGERAVGVSVAADESALIALQATGNEVNSTGQPTHVASLVNNLDSDATVEYEVSTASDALTVETASGTPTLQSGGREPLSLSCTASSGGGPDTATLTVAVTRAEASATTVTDAILKTPVNYDCPGGGPPSSAPDGSDGYIDTNGNGQYDEGEQTLTGSELENFDNETADIVISTDDGTFYQDGIDIDAASVTIASTTINGKNGDVSITAESITMTETTFDSKNAKMSLTSTSGDVDITGTTLLSDHSISVTSAGDLHANQTEMETTDGISLAADGDIFVRQARLSSTNKNGNGRDSVTADLGSTASTLDVTGLDVSDKDDTLVYSPSGLTVVGTPSSGQVSD
;
A
#
# COMPACT_ATOMS: atom_id res chain seq x y z
N MET A 1 -83.60 52.18 -47.45
CA MET A 1 -82.22 51.98 -46.94
C MET A 1 -81.97 50.49 -46.80
N ASN A 2 -80.82 50.04 -47.31
CA ASN A 2 -80.67 48.80 -48.07
C ASN A 2 -80.69 47.48 -47.26
N ARG A 3 -81.61 46.59 -47.65
CA ARG A 3 -81.65 45.16 -47.26
C ARG A 3 -80.45 44.35 -47.75
N THR A 4 -79.58 44.95 -48.56
CA THR A 4 -78.38 44.33 -49.17
C THR A 4 -77.17 44.26 -48.24
N LEU A 5 -77.13 45.02 -47.13
CA LEU A 5 -76.00 45.00 -46.17
C LEU A 5 -76.11 43.91 -45.10
N ARG A 6 -77.30 43.31 -44.90
CA ARG A 6 -77.51 42.29 -43.86
C ARG A 6 -77.13 40.87 -44.30
N HIS A 7 -76.85 40.65 -45.59
CA HIS A 7 -76.49 39.33 -46.13
C HIS A 7 -74.97 39.16 -46.35
N ILE A 8 -74.19 40.24 -46.35
CA ILE A 8 -72.73 40.17 -46.49
C ILE A 8 -72.06 39.80 -45.15
N GLY A 9 -72.66 40.18 -44.01
CA GLY A 9 -72.13 39.84 -42.67
C GLY A 9 -72.30 38.36 -42.29
N VAL A 10 -73.29 37.65 -42.84
CA VAL A 10 -73.54 36.22 -42.51
C VAL A 10 -72.69 35.29 -43.38
N VAL A 11 -72.30 35.71 -44.58
CA VAL A 11 -71.42 34.92 -45.47
C VAL A 11 -69.97 34.89 -44.93
N PHE A 12 -69.49 35.93 -44.26
CA PHE A 12 -68.14 35.94 -43.67
C PHE A 12 -67.99 35.08 -42.41
N VAL A 13 -69.07 34.85 -41.64
CA VAL A 13 -69.02 33.95 -40.46
C VAL A 13 -69.15 32.48 -40.88
N ALA A 14 -69.84 32.18 -41.99
CA ALA A 14 -69.94 30.82 -42.52
C ALA A 14 -68.69 30.38 -43.34
N LEU A 15 -67.93 31.32 -43.93
CA LEU A 15 -66.68 31.01 -44.65
C LEU A 15 -65.43 30.96 -43.73
N GLY A 16 -65.52 31.45 -42.49
CA GLY A 16 -64.43 31.42 -41.51
C GLY A 16 -64.22 30.06 -40.81
N MET A 17 -65.07 29.07 -41.08
CA MET A 17 -65.03 27.73 -40.45
C MET A 17 -64.56 26.60 -41.39
N MET A 18 -63.98 26.91 -42.57
CA MET A 18 -63.61 25.89 -43.57
C MET A 18 -62.12 25.82 -43.97
N LEU A 19 -61.19 26.41 -43.20
CA LEU A 19 -59.76 26.33 -43.50
C LEU A 19 -58.91 26.07 -42.25
N ALA A 20 -58.96 24.84 -41.74
CA ALA A 20 -57.88 24.21 -40.98
C ALA A 20 -58.13 22.69 -40.81
N VAL A 21 -58.47 21.96 -41.89
CA VAL A 21 -58.20 20.51 -41.93
C VAL A 21 -56.80 20.36 -42.50
N VAL A 22 -55.80 20.62 -41.68
CA VAL A 22 -54.47 20.05 -41.90
C VAL A 22 -54.65 18.56 -41.60
N PRO A 23 -54.20 17.61 -42.45
CA PRO A 23 -53.97 16.28 -41.95
C PRO A 23 -52.90 16.44 -40.87
N THR A 24 -53.31 16.43 -39.60
CA THR A 24 -52.43 15.96 -38.54
C THR A 24 -52.22 14.49 -38.88
N GLY A 25 -51.27 14.23 -39.77
CA GLY A 25 -50.60 12.95 -39.79
C GLY A 25 -50.10 12.77 -38.37
N SER A 26 -50.81 11.95 -37.60
CA SER A 26 -50.32 11.43 -36.36
C SER A 26 -49.13 10.55 -36.72
N TYR A 27 -47.96 11.17 -36.91
CA TYR A 27 -46.72 10.50 -36.61
C TYR A 27 -46.76 10.30 -35.11
N SER A 28 -47.40 9.22 -34.69
CA SER A 28 -46.98 8.54 -33.49
C SER A 28 -45.54 8.12 -33.77
N THR A 29 -44.58 9.00 -33.50
CA THR A 29 -43.30 8.51 -33.02
C THR A 29 -43.66 7.82 -31.72
N ILE A 30 -43.93 6.52 -31.81
CA ILE A 30 -43.56 5.64 -30.72
C ILE A 30 -42.05 5.84 -30.67
N ALA A 31 -41.60 6.84 -29.90
CA ALA A 31 -40.35 6.70 -29.21
C ALA A 31 -40.58 5.44 -28.40
N GLY A 32 -40.14 4.32 -28.94
CA GLY A 32 -39.92 3.13 -28.18
C GLY A 32 -38.78 3.47 -27.25
N GLU A 33 -39.02 4.33 -26.26
CA GLU A 33 -38.41 4.19 -24.95
C GLU A 33 -38.92 2.86 -24.41
N ARG A 34 -38.40 1.78 -24.99
CA ARG A 34 -38.02 0.65 -24.17
C ARG A 34 -36.93 1.25 -23.30
N ALA A 35 -37.32 1.86 -22.18
CA ALA A 35 -36.48 1.81 -21.01
C ALA A 35 -36.28 0.32 -20.76
N VAL A 36 -35.24 -0.23 -21.37
CA VAL A 36 -34.74 -1.54 -21.00
C VAL A 36 -34.17 -1.26 -19.63
N GLY A 37 -35.01 -1.46 -18.60
CA GLY A 37 -34.54 -1.58 -17.25
C GLY A 37 -33.64 -2.80 -17.25
N VAL A 38 -32.34 -2.59 -17.47
CA VAL A 38 -31.34 -3.61 -17.29
C VAL A 38 -31.22 -3.77 -15.79
N SER A 39 -31.96 -4.73 -15.23
CA SER A 39 -31.67 -5.20 -13.89
C SER A 39 -30.29 -5.83 -13.95
N VAL A 40 -29.37 -5.31 -13.15
CA VAL A 40 -28.05 -5.91 -12.93
C VAL A 40 -28.28 -7.30 -12.35
N ALA A 41 -27.94 -8.34 -13.12
CA ALA A 41 -27.70 -9.64 -12.52
C ALA A 41 -26.47 -9.49 -11.62
N ALA A 42 -26.51 -10.02 -10.41
CA ALA A 42 -25.38 -9.99 -9.48
C ALA A 42 -24.37 -11.12 -9.75
N ASP A 43 -24.43 -11.72 -10.94
CA ASP A 43 -23.69 -12.92 -11.32
C ASP A 43 -22.86 -12.68 -12.59
N GLU A 44 -22.11 -13.70 -13.00
CA GLU A 44 -21.19 -13.65 -14.14
C GLU A 44 -21.86 -13.32 -15.49
N SER A 45 -23.20 -13.30 -15.55
CA SER A 45 -23.97 -12.99 -16.76
C SER A 45 -24.34 -11.51 -16.92
N ALA A 46 -23.94 -10.65 -15.98
CA ALA A 46 -24.13 -9.21 -16.08
C ALA A 46 -23.39 -8.60 -17.28
N LEU A 47 -23.91 -7.50 -17.84
CA LEU A 47 -23.26 -6.80 -18.97
C LEU A 47 -21.85 -6.34 -18.62
N ILE A 48 -21.68 -5.85 -17.39
CA ILE A 48 -20.39 -5.71 -16.72
C ILE A 48 -20.44 -6.63 -15.49
N ALA A 49 -19.61 -7.65 -15.48
CA ALA A 49 -19.62 -8.67 -14.43
C ALA A 49 -18.35 -8.58 -13.58
N LEU A 50 -18.46 -9.04 -12.34
CA LEU A 50 -17.32 -9.27 -11.46
C LEU A 50 -17.15 -10.77 -11.30
N GLN A 51 -16.01 -11.29 -11.72
CA GLN A 51 -15.71 -12.72 -11.66
C GLN A 51 -14.63 -12.98 -10.63
N ALA A 52 -14.95 -13.71 -9.57
CA ALA A 52 -13.98 -14.14 -8.57
C ALA A 52 -13.03 -15.20 -9.13
N THR A 53 -11.76 -15.14 -8.75
CA THR A 53 -10.79 -16.21 -9.04
C THR A 53 -10.87 -17.35 -8.04
N GLY A 54 -11.33 -17.04 -6.81
CA GLY A 54 -11.30 -17.96 -5.67
C GLY A 54 -9.92 -18.05 -5.00
N ASN A 55 -8.96 -17.23 -5.44
CA ASN A 55 -7.65 -17.13 -4.80
C ASN A 55 -7.80 -16.52 -3.40
N GLU A 56 -7.04 -17.06 -2.46
CA GLU A 56 -6.92 -16.55 -1.10
C GLU A 56 -5.80 -15.52 -1.03
N VAL A 57 -6.04 -14.40 -0.35
CA VAL A 57 -5.02 -13.37 -0.09
C VAL A 57 -4.32 -13.71 1.22
N ASN A 58 -3.02 -13.97 1.18
CA ASN A 58 -2.27 -14.44 2.35
C ASN A 58 -0.88 -13.80 2.53
N SER A 59 -0.49 -12.88 1.66
CA SER A 59 0.83 -12.27 1.66
C SER A 59 0.76 -10.75 1.80
N THR A 60 1.73 -10.20 2.53
CA THR A 60 1.92 -8.76 2.67
C THR A 60 2.73 -8.24 1.49
N GLY A 61 2.33 -7.12 0.88
CA GLY A 61 3.10 -6.46 -0.19
C GLY A 61 3.16 -7.18 -1.55
N GLN A 62 2.67 -8.42 -1.66
CA GLN A 62 2.57 -9.15 -2.94
C GLN A 62 1.11 -9.18 -3.44
N PRO A 63 0.78 -8.48 -4.54
CA PRO A 63 -0.58 -8.43 -5.08
C PRO A 63 -1.13 -9.81 -5.47
N THR A 64 -2.21 -10.24 -4.82
CA THR A 64 -2.96 -11.43 -5.21
C THR A 64 -4.14 -11.04 -6.10
N HIS A 65 -4.22 -11.60 -7.31
CA HIS A 65 -5.37 -11.40 -8.21
C HIS A 65 -6.60 -12.17 -7.72
N VAL A 66 -7.60 -11.44 -7.20
CA VAL A 66 -8.77 -12.02 -6.52
C VAL A 66 -10.04 -12.00 -7.36
N ALA A 67 -10.13 -11.09 -8.31
CA ALA A 67 -11.30 -10.97 -9.19
C ALA A 67 -10.94 -10.25 -10.49
N SER A 68 -11.76 -10.43 -11.52
CA SER A 68 -11.67 -9.65 -12.76
C SER A 68 -12.98 -8.95 -13.06
N LEU A 69 -12.91 -7.68 -13.46
CA LEU A 69 -14.03 -6.97 -14.07
C LEU A 69 -14.12 -7.39 -15.55
N VAL A 70 -15.28 -7.88 -15.98
CA VAL A 70 -15.48 -8.48 -17.30
C VAL A 70 -16.48 -7.68 -18.11
N ASN A 71 -16.11 -7.33 -19.35
CA ASN A 71 -17.04 -6.72 -20.31
C ASN A 71 -17.75 -7.82 -21.12
N ASN A 72 -19.01 -8.09 -20.82
CA ASN A 72 -19.85 -9.05 -21.55
C ASN A 72 -20.68 -8.39 -22.66
N LEU A 73 -20.46 -7.11 -22.97
CA LEU A 73 -21.11 -6.45 -24.11
C LEU A 73 -20.49 -6.94 -25.42
N ASP A 74 -21.27 -6.93 -26.51
CA ASP A 74 -20.82 -7.30 -27.85
C ASP A 74 -19.89 -6.26 -28.51
N SER A 75 -19.45 -5.24 -27.75
CA SER A 75 -18.57 -4.18 -28.20
C SER A 75 -17.65 -3.72 -27.07
N ASP A 76 -16.59 -3.01 -27.44
CA ASP A 76 -15.69 -2.36 -26.49
C ASP A 76 -16.46 -1.38 -25.59
N ALA A 77 -16.07 -1.34 -24.32
CA ALA A 77 -16.68 -0.49 -23.30
C ALA A 77 -15.59 0.21 -22.48
N THR A 78 -15.74 1.53 -22.30
CA THR A 78 -14.93 2.29 -21.34
C THR A 78 -15.62 2.27 -20.00
N VAL A 79 -14.96 1.74 -18.97
CA VAL A 79 -15.55 1.46 -17.66
C VAL A 79 -14.88 2.28 -16.57
N GLU A 80 -15.60 3.20 -15.96
CA GLU A 80 -15.20 3.97 -14.79
C GLU A 80 -15.67 3.25 -13.52
N TYR A 81 -14.71 2.90 -12.65
CA TYR A 81 -14.99 2.15 -11.43
C TYR A 81 -14.13 2.59 -10.25
N GLU A 82 -14.64 2.29 -9.05
CA GLU A 82 -13.94 2.37 -7.77
C GLU A 82 -14.02 1.01 -7.04
N VAL A 83 -12.95 0.65 -6.34
CA VAL A 83 -12.80 -0.63 -5.63
C VAL A 83 -12.60 -0.35 -4.15
N SER A 84 -13.29 -1.11 -3.32
CA SER A 84 -13.17 -1.04 -1.86
C SER A 84 -13.34 -2.43 -1.25
N THR A 85 -12.76 -2.60 -0.06
CA THR A 85 -12.90 -3.79 0.79
C THR A 85 -13.49 -3.37 2.14
N ALA A 86 -14.27 -4.26 2.74
CA ALA A 86 -14.83 -4.06 4.07
C ALA A 86 -13.92 -4.58 5.21
N SER A 87 -12.66 -4.90 4.90
CA SER A 87 -11.67 -5.36 5.86
C SER A 87 -10.48 -4.42 5.88
N ASP A 88 -10.06 -4.00 7.07
CA ASP A 88 -8.85 -3.23 7.32
C ASP A 88 -7.57 -4.10 7.21
N ALA A 89 -7.72 -5.43 7.05
CA ALA A 89 -6.62 -6.37 6.84
C ALA A 89 -6.15 -6.44 5.38
N LEU A 90 -6.84 -5.77 4.46
CA LEU A 90 -6.61 -5.87 3.02
C LEU A 90 -6.37 -4.50 2.40
N THR A 91 -5.31 -4.40 1.60
CA THR A 91 -5.01 -3.24 0.75
C THR A 91 -5.54 -3.48 -0.65
N VAL A 92 -6.14 -2.46 -1.25
CA VAL A 92 -6.58 -2.47 -2.65
C VAL A 92 -5.49 -1.86 -3.52
N GLU A 93 -4.92 -2.65 -4.42
CA GLU A 93 -3.80 -2.20 -5.29
C GLU A 93 -4.26 -1.18 -6.34
N THR A 94 -5.45 -1.40 -6.90
CA THR A 94 -6.05 -0.48 -7.89
C THR A 94 -7.40 0.03 -7.36
N ALA A 95 -7.35 1.12 -6.61
CA ALA A 95 -8.55 1.67 -5.95
C ALA A 95 -9.58 2.26 -6.94
N SER A 96 -9.17 2.67 -8.14
CA SER A 96 -10.08 3.17 -9.18
C SER A 96 -9.43 3.13 -10.57
N GLY A 97 -10.25 3.21 -11.62
CA GLY A 97 -9.74 3.25 -12.99
C GLY A 97 -10.80 3.55 -14.05
N THR A 98 -10.33 3.86 -15.26
CA THR A 98 -11.18 4.07 -16.45
C THR A 98 -10.72 3.26 -17.68
N PRO A 99 -10.49 1.93 -17.58
CA PRO A 99 -10.00 1.14 -18.70
C PRO A 99 -11.02 1.04 -19.84
N THR A 100 -10.51 0.87 -21.06
CA THR A 100 -11.33 0.44 -22.20
C THR A 100 -11.16 -1.07 -22.38
N LEU A 101 -12.22 -1.81 -22.10
CA LEU A 101 -12.25 -3.27 -22.20
C LEU A 101 -12.87 -3.68 -23.53
N GLN A 102 -12.18 -4.54 -24.27
CA GLN A 102 -12.75 -5.18 -25.46
C GLN A 102 -13.94 -6.07 -25.07
N SER A 103 -14.76 -6.47 -26.04
CA SER A 103 -15.78 -7.49 -25.82
C SER A 103 -15.14 -8.80 -25.32
N GLY A 104 -15.58 -9.30 -24.15
CA GLY A 104 -14.95 -10.41 -23.41
C GLY A 104 -13.63 -10.05 -22.71
N GLY A 105 -13.20 -8.80 -22.76
CA GLY A 105 -12.00 -8.30 -22.09
C GLY A 105 -12.14 -8.29 -20.57
N ARG A 106 -10.99 -8.34 -19.89
CA ARG A 106 -10.89 -8.44 -18.43
C ARG A 106 -9.92 -7.38 -17.88
N GLU A 107 -10.32 -6.74 -16.80
CA GLU A 107 -9.44 -5.96 -15.94
C GLU A 107 -9.18 -6.76 -14.65
N PRO A 108 -7.92 -7.12 -14.34
CA PRO A 108 -7.60 -7.81 -13.09
C PRO A 108 -7.70 -6.85 -11.90
N LEU A 109 -8.27 -7.33 -10.80
CA LEU A 109 -8.32 -6.64 -9.50
C LEU A 109 -7.52 -7.45 -8.50
N SER A 110 -6.51 -6.81 -7.90
CA SER A 110 -5.62 -7.43 -6.93
C SER A 110 -5.75 -6.79 -5.56
N LEU A 111 -5.56 -7.62 -4.53
CA LEU A 111 -5.48 -7.23 -3.13
C LEU A 111 -4.21 -7.81 -2.51
N SER A 112 -3.69 -7.18 -1.47
CA SER A 112 -2.62 -7.70 -0.62
C SER A 112 -3.02 -7.58 0.85
N CYS A 113 -2.35 -8.32 1.74
CA CYS A 113 -2.52 -8.12 3.17
C CYS A 113 -1.85 -6.82 3.61
N THR A 114 -2.48 -6.12 4.54
CA THR A 114 -1.87 -4.99 5.25
C THR A 114 -0.84 -5.50 6.26
N ALA A 115 0.34 -4.90 6.30
CA ALA A 115 1.42 -5.26 7.22
C ALA A 115 1.04 -5.16 8.71
N SER A 116 0.06 -4.30 9.04
CA SER A 116 -0.23 -3.90 10.43
C SER A 116 -1.47 -4.58 11.04
N SER A 117 -2.38 -5.10 10.22
CA SER A 117 -3.68 -5.62 10.68
C SER A 117 -3.71 -7.13 10.54
N GLY A 118 -3.26 -7.78 11.61
CA GLY A 118 -3.46 -9.21 11.76
C GLY A 118 -4.94 -9.58 11.66
N GLY A 119 -5.32 -10.33 10.61
CA GLY A 119 -6.70 -10.74 10.36
C GLY A 119 -6.98 -12.22 10.64
N GLY A 120 -5.95 -13.06 10.49
CA GLY A 120 -6.10 -14.50 10.39
C GLY A 120 -6.98 -14.90 9.19
N PRO A 121 -7.39 -16.19 9.13
CA PRO A 121 -8.26 -16.69 8.08
C PRO A 121 -9.69 -16.18 8.28
N ASP A 122 -10.18 -15.40 7.33
CA ASP A 122 -11.53 -14.83 7.31
C ASP A 122 -11.99 -14.50 5.86
N THR A 123 -13.19 -13.97 5.70
CA THR A 123 -13.77 -13.61 4.40
C THR A 123 -14.22 -12.15 4.37
N ALA A 124 -13.65 -11.37 3.45
CA ALA A 124 -14.01 -9.98 3.21
C ALA A 124 -14.96 -9.87 2.01
N THR A 125 -15.69 -8.75 1.91
CA THR A 125 -16.48 -8.43 0.71
C THR A 125 -15.72 -7.40 -0.12
N LEU A 126 -15.26 -7.81 -1.31
CA LEU A 126 -14.77 -6.90 -2.33
C LEU A 126 -15.99 -6.23 -2.99
N THR A 127 -16.01 -4.89 -2.97
CA THR A 127 -17.05 -4.08 -3.60
C THR A 127 -16.46 -3.26 -4.73
N VAL A 128 -17.01 -3.43 -5.93
CA VAL A 128 -16.66 -2.63 -7.12
C VAL A 128 -17.87 -1.77 -7.49
N ALA A 129 -17.72 -0.46 -7.35
CA ALA A 129 -18.71 0.52 -7.76
C ALA A 129 -18.39 0.98 -9.18
N VAL A 130 -19.19 0.54 -10.16
CA VAL A 130 -19.11 1.02 -11.54
C VAL A 130 -19.97 2.27 -11.67
N THR A 131 -19.32 3.43 -11.65
CA THR A 131 -19.98 4.73 -11.83
C THR A 131 -20.59 4.81 -13.22
N ARG A 132 -19.83 4.40 -14.24
CA ARG A 132 -20.27 4.46 -15.64
C ARG A 132 -19.50 3.49 -16.52
N ALA A 133 -20.21 2.69 -17.32
CA ALA A 133 -19.65 1.94 -18.44
C ALA A 133 -20.33 2.37 -19.73
N GLU A 134 -19.58 2.88 -20.70
CA GLU A 134 -20.09 3.37 -21.97
C GLU A 134 -19.61 2.50 -23.13
N ALA A 135 -20.57 1.97 -23.89
CA ALA A 135 -20.36 1.20 -25.09
C ALA A 135 -21.19 1.77 -26.24
N SER A 136 -21.00 1.27 -27.47
CA SER A 136 -21.55 1.87 -28.70
C SER A 136 -23.09 2.05 -28.71
N ALA A 137 -23.83 1.22 -27.99
CA ALA A 137 -25.30 1.28 -27.93
C ALA A 137 -25.88 1.13 -26.51
N THR A 138 -25.02 0.98 -25.50
CA THR A 138 -25.42 0.63 -24.14
C THR A 138 -24.62 1.46 -23.15
N THR A 139 -25.29 1.92 -22.09
CA THR A 139 -24.63 2.56 -20.95
C THR A 139 -25.10 1.86 -19.67
N VAL A 140 -24.16 1.49 -18.82
CA VAL A 140 -24.42 1.00 -17.46
C VAL A 140 -23.98 2.08 -16.49
N THR A 141 -24.79 2.42 -15.50
CA THR A 141 -24.46 3.40 -14.45
C THR A 141 -24.85 2.86 -13.09
N ASP A 142 -24.17 3.34 -12.06
CA ASP A 142 -24.49 3.09 -10.65
C ASP A 142 -24.59 1.59 -10.30
N ALA A 143 -23.75 0.76 -10.92
CA ALA A 143 -23.74 -0.67 -10.67
C ALA A 143 -22.79 -1.00 -9.50
N ILE A 144 -23.29 -1.77 -8.55
CA ILE A 144 -22.51 -2.22 -7.39
C ILE A 144 -22.35 -3.74 -7.51
N LEU A 145 -21.12 -4.16 -7.74
CA LEU A 145 -20.73 -5.57 -7.84
C LEU A 145 -20.04 -5.99 -6.55
N LYS A 146 -20.37 -7.18 -6.05
CA LYS A 146 -19.82 -7.69 -4.79
C LYS A 146 -19.41 -9.14 -4.95
N THR A 147 -18.26 -9.49 -4.41
CA THR A 147 -17.83 -10.89 -4.28
C THR A 147 -17.17 -11.12 -2.93
N PRO A 148 -17.37 -12.28 -2.29
CA PRO A 148 -16.52 -12.69 -1.20
C PRO A 148 -15.09 -12.89 -1.69
N VAL A 149 -14.12 -12.54 -0.84
CA VAL A 149 -12.70 -12.83 -1.00
C VAL A 149 -12.24 -13.47 0.30
N ASN A 150 -11.68 -14.68 0.19
CA ASN A 150 -11.03 -15.31 1.33
C ASN A 150 -9.66 -14.66 1.51
N TYR A 151 -9.31 -14.41 2.76
CA TYR A 151 -7.99 -13.97 3.11
C TYR A 151 -7.55 -14.71 4.36
N ASP A 152 -6.28 -15.08 4.41
CA ASP A 152 -5.60 -15.48 5.63
C ASP A 152 -4.44 -14.53 5.80
N CYS A 153 -4.78 -13.31 6.22
CA CYS A 153 -3.75 -12.32 6.47
C CYS A 153 -3.16 -12.66 7.83
N PRO A 154 -1.95 -13.25 7.87
CA PRO A 154 -1.35 -13.69 9.11
C PRO A 154 -1.38 -12.53 10.09
N GLY A 155 -1.74 -12.87 11.34
CA GLY A 155 -1.60 -11.95 12.43
C GLY A 155 -0.24 -11.27 12.37
N GLY A 156 -0.12 -9.97 12.63
CA GLY A 156 1.15 -9.37 13.08
C GLY A 156 1.60 -9.92 14.45
N GLY A 157 1.30 -11.19 14.72
CA GLY A 157 1.91 -11.94 15.80
C GLY A 157 3.40 -12.07 15.51
N PRO A 158 4.20 -12.29 16.56
CA PRO A 158 5.62 -12.52 16.37
C PRO A 158 5.81 -13.65 15.35
N PRO A 159 6.83 -13.57 14.48
CA PRO A 159 7.22 -14.67 13.64
C PRO A 159 7.41 -15.92 14.49
N SER A 160 6.78 -17.03 14.11
CA SER A 160 7.04 -18.29 14.78
C SER A 160 8.51 -18.66 14.61
N SER A 161 9.13 -19.20 15.66
CA SER A 161 10.50 -19.65 15.56
C SER A 161 10.60 -20.88 14.65
N ALA A 162 11.69 -20.92 13.87
CA ALA A 162 12.06 -22.10 13.09
C ALA A 162 12.36 -23.29 14.03
N PRO A 163 12.43 -24.53 13.51
CA PRO A 163 12.81 -25.69 14.33
C PRO A 163 14.17 -25.51 15.03
N ASP A 164 14.30 -26.10 16.23
CA ASP A 164 15.52 -26.07 17.05
C ASP A 164 16.82 -26.14 16.23
N GLY A 165 17.67 -25.14 16.41
CA GLY A 165 18.98 -25.05 15.76
C GLY A 165 19.01 -24.27 14.44
N SER A 166 17.90 -23.62 14.10
CA SER A 166 17.80 -22.64 13.04
C SER A 166 17.72 -21.22 13.63
N ASP A 167 18.27 -20.26 12.89
CA ASP A 167 18.25 -18.84 13.25
C ASP A 167 17.32 -18.01 12.35
N GLY A 168 16.64 -18.67 11.39
CA GLY A 168 15.73 -18.04 10.45
C GLY A 168 15.26 -19.00 9.36
N TYR A 169 14.43 -18.56 8.43
CA TYR A 169 13.93 -19.38 7.33
C TYR A 169 13.59 -18.53 6.11
N ILE A 170 13.50 -19.20 4.95
CA ILE A 170 12.97 -18.60 3.72
C ILE A 170 11.45 -18.77 3.73
N ASP A 171 10.76 -17.65 3.94
CA ASP A 171 9.30 -17.53 3.97
C ASP A 171 8.75 -17.55 2.55
N THR A 172 8.44 -18.74 2.05
CA THR A 172 8.12 -18.93 0.62
C THR A 172 6.72 -18.44 0.28
N ASN A 173 5.83 -18.35 1.27
CA ASN A 173 4.45 -17.92 1.09
C ASN A 173 4.19 -16.49 1.58
N GLY A 174 5.18 -15.84 2.18
CA GLY A 174 5.15 -14.44 2.62
C GLY A 174 4.24 -14.21 3.81
N ASN A 175 4.02 -15.23 4.65
CA ASN A 175 3.09 -15.16 5.78
C ASN A 175 3.78 -14.81 7.11
N GLY A 176 5.10 -14.65 7.12
CA GLY A 176 5.90 -14.36 8.30
C GLY A 176 5.92 -15.47 9.36
N GLN A 177 5.47 -16.68 9.03
CA GLN A 177 5.40 -17.86 9.89
C GLN A 177 6.15 -19.02 9.25
N TYR A 178 6.73 -19.88 10.07
CA TYR A 178 7.47 -21.04 9.60
C TYR A 178 6.47 -22.14 9.24
N ASP A 179 6.53 -22.61 8.00
CA ASP A 179 5.76 -23.74 7.51
C ASP A 179 6.62 -24.99 7.30
N GLU A 180 6.02 -26.17 7.55
CA GLU A 180 6.72 -27.43 7.31
C GLU A 180 7.12 -27.55 5.84
N GLY A 181 8.43 -27.61 5.60
CA GLY A 181 9.01 -27.70 4.26
C GLY A 181 9.71 -26.42 3.80
N GLU A 182 9.58 -25.32 4.54
CA GLU A 182 10.39 -24.13 4.31
C GLU A 182 11.85 -24.36 4.64
N GLN A 183 12.72 -23.71 3.88
CA GLN A 183 14.16 -23.82 4.07
C GLN A 183 14.55 -23.04 5.32
N THR A 184 15.01 -23.77 6.34
CA THR A 184 15.64 -23.18 7.53
C THR A 184 17.04 -22.68 7.21
N LEU A 185 17.44 -21.61 7.87
CA LEU A 185 18.75 -20.99 7.80
C LEU A 185 19.43 -21.11 9.16
N THR A 186 20.72 -21.43 9.14
CA THR A 186 21.61 -21.37 10.30
C THR A 186 22.32 -20.02 10.31
N GLY A 187 22.91 -19.68 11.45
CA GLY A 187 23.62 -18.42 11.56
C GLY A 187 24.79 -18.24 10.60
N SER A 188 25.51 -19.32 10.29
CA SER A 188 26.57 -19.26 9.29
C SER A 188 26.04 -19.01 7.88
N GLU A 189 24.79 -19.38 7.59
CA GLU A 189 24.13 -19.06 6.32
C GLU A 189 23.63 -17.62 6.30
N LEU A 190 23.18 -17.09 7.44
CA LEU A 190 22.78 -15.69 7.60
C LEU A 190 23.96 -14.70 7.63
N GLU A 191 25.18 -15.15 7.94
CA GLU A 191 26.37 -14.29 8.02
C GLU A 191 26.69 -13.62 6.68
N ASN A 192 26.47 -14.32 5.56
CA ASN A 192 26.69 -13.84 4.20
C ASN A 192 25.57 -14.37 3.28
N PHE A 193 24.32 -14.03 3.59
CA PHE A 193 23.17 -14.49 2.82
C PHE A 193 23.04 -13.66 1.54
N ASP A 194 23.03 -14.31 0.39
CA ASP A 194 22.93 -13.66 -0.92
C ASP A 194 21.88 -14.38 -1.78
N ASN A 195 20.65 -13.89 -1.70
CA ASN A 195 19.54 -14.32 -2.55
C ASN A 195 18.48 -13.22 -2.63
N GLU A 196 18.65 -12.29 -3.58
CA GLU A 196 17.75 -11.16 -3.89
C GLU A 196 16.29 -11.55 -4.20
N THR A 197 15.97 -12.84 -4.32
CA THR A 197 14.61 -13.33 -4.61
C THR A 197 13.93 -14.01 -3.42
N ALA A 198 14.63 -14.16 -2.29
CA ALA A 198 14.11 -14.83 -1.10
C ALA A 198 13.55 -13.81 -0.11
N ASP A 199 12.35 -14.08 0.39
CA ASP A 199 11.82 -13.47 1.60
C ASP A 199 12.35 -14.26 2.79
N ILE A 200 13.03 -13.59 3.71
CA ILE A 200 13.61 -14.24 4.89
C ILE A 200 13.02 -13.70 6.19
N VAL A 201 12.84 -14.61 7.13
CA VAL A 201 12.45 -14.31 8.49
C VAL A 201 13.57 -14.75 9.41
N ILE A 202 14.06 -13.85 10.25
CA ILE A 202 15.05 -14.12 11.29
C ILE A 202 14.31 -14.11 12.63
N SER A 203 14.22 -15.30 13.23
CA SER A 203 13.60 -15.53 14.52
C SER A 203 14.38 -16.66 15.19
N THR A 204 14.94 -16.39 16.36
CA THR A 204 15.79 -17.34 17.10
C THR A 204 15.03 -17.90 18.30
N ASP A 205 15.14 -19.21 18.53
CA ASP A 205 14.49 -19.86 19.67
C ASP A 205 14.98 -19.37 21.04
N ASP A 206 16.27 -19.00 21.12
CA ASP A 206 16.88 -18.48 22.34
C ASP A 206 16.85 -16.94 22.43
N GLY A 207 16.25 -16.29 21.42
CA GLY A 207 16.17 -14.85 21.28
C GLY A 207 17.51 -14.17 21.10
N THR A 208 18.62 -14.89 20.90
CA THR A 208 19.94 -14.28 20.73
C THR A 208 20.79 -14.94 19.65
N PHE A 209 20.95 -14.20 18.57
CA PHE A 209 21.84 -14.51 17.47
C PHE A 209 23.24 -13.92 17.72
N TYR A 210 24.30 -14.71 17.57
CA TYR A 210 25.69 -14.23 17.69
C TYR A 210 26.44 -14.43 16.39
N GLN A 211 26.88 -13.34 15.76
CA GLN A 211 27.77 -13.40 14.61
C GLN A 211 28.92 -12.43 14.69
N ASP A 212 29.98 -12.75 13.95
CA ASP A 212 31.11 -11.83 13.87
C ASP A 212 30.70 -10.60 13.05
N GLY A 213 30.08 -10.76 11.88
CA GLY A 213 29.38 -9.73 11.10
C GLY A 213 28.13 -10.30 10.43
N ILE A 214 27.35 -9.47 9.74
CA ILE A 214 26.15 -9.89 9.01
C ILE A 214 26.11 -9.13 7.69
N ASP A 215 26.02 -9.84 6.58
CA ASP A 215 25.81 -9.28 5.25
C ASP A 215 24.67 -10.06 4.59
N ILE A 216 23.52 -9.41 4.42
CA ILE A 216 22.30 -10.03 3.91
C ILE A 216 21.81 -9.23 2.71
N ASP A 217 21.70 -9.90 1.56
CA ASP A 217 21.02 -9.44 0.36
C ASP A 217 19.82 -10.35 0.08
N ALA A 218 18.60 -9.82 0.18
CA ALA A 218 17.35 -10.58 0.10
C ALA A 218 16.23 -9.82 -0.65
N ALA A 219 15.10 -10.48 -0.97
CA ALA A 219 13.91 -9.78 -1.45
C ALA A 219 13.25 -9.02 -0.30
N SER A 220 12.97 -9.68 0.82
CA SER A 220 12.53 -9.01 2.05
C SER A 220 13.20 -9.61 3.27
N VAL A 221 13.34 -8.79 4.32
CA VAL A 221 13.90 -9.23 5.59
C VAL A 221 12.95 -8.84 6.72
N THR A 222 12.47 -9.84 7.44
CA THR A 222 11.69 -9.65 8.67
C THR A 222 12.50 -10.16 9.86
N ILE A 223 12.69 -9.32 10.88
CA ILE A 223 13.36 -9.71 12.13
C ILE A 223 12.49 -9.30 13.30
N ALA A 224 12.17 -10.23 14.20
CA ALA A 224 11.42 -9.87 15.39
C ALA A 224 11.87 -10.59 16.63
N SER A 225 11.68 -9.91 17.77
CA SER A 225 11.90 -10.43 19.12
C SER A 225 13.28 -11.11 19.29
N THR A 226 14.28 -10.64 18.55
CA THR A 226 15.61 -11.25 18.49
C THR A 226 16.68 -10.23 18.87
N THR A 227 17.69 -10.68 19.62
CA THR A 227 18.91 -9.91 19.87
C THR A 227 20.00 -10.40 18.92
N ILE A 228 20.49 -9.52 18.07
CA ILE A 228 21.59 -9.79 17.16
C ILE A 228 22.86 -9.14 17.71
N ASN A 229 23.79 -9.96 18.18
CA ASN A 229 25.09 -9.53 18.70
C ASN A 229 26.16 -9.68 17.63
N GLY A 230 26.52 -8.56 16.98
CA GLY A 230 27.66 -8.44 16.09
C GLY A 230 28.95 -8.24 16.90
N LYS A 231 29.91 -9.16 16.81
CA LYS A 231 31.16 -9.05 17.59
C LYS A 231 32.08 -7.96 17.04
N ASN A 232 32.49 -8.10 15.78
CA ASN A 232 33.62 -7.35 15.22
C ASN A 232 33.45 -6.91 13.75
N GLY A 233 32.49 -7.47 13.03
CA GLY A 233 32.20 -7.25 11.63
C GLY A 233 30.96 -6.38 11.45
N ASP A 234 30.92 -5.68 10.32
CA ASP A 234 29.82 -4.77 9.99
C ASP A 234 28.50 -5.56 9.89
N VAL A 235 27.40 -4.86 10.16
CA VAL A 235 26.04 -5.35 9.91
C VAL A 235 25.50 -4.59 8.71
N SER A 236 25.22 -5.32 7.63
CA SER A 236 24.71 -4.82 6.37
C SER A 236 23.49 -5.66 5.99
N ILE A 237 22.35 -5.01 5.82
CA ILE A 237 21.13 -5.63 5.32
C ILE A 237 20.64 -4.80 4.14
N THR A 238 20.57 -5.44 2.98
CA THR A 238 19.98 -4.90 1.76
C THR A 238 18.78 -5.76 1.38
N ALA A 239 17.63 -5.14 1.18
CA ALA A 239 16.44 -5.85 0.70
C ALA A 239 15.55 -4.95 -0.14
N GLU A 240 14.49 -5.46 -0.76
CA GLU A 240 13.41 -4.62 -1.30
C GLU A 240 12.65 -3.93 -0.16
N SER A 241 12.40 -4.64 0.94
CA SER A 241 11.80 -4.09 2.16
C SER A 241 12.41 -4.72 3.42
N ILE A 242 12.48 -3.93 4.50
CA ILE A 242 13.04 -4.37 5.79
C ILE A 242 12.02 -4.08 6.89
N THR A 243 11.67 -5.10 7.67
CA THR A 243 10.82 -4.97 8.86
C THR A 243 11.54 -5.53 10.09
N MET A 244 11.67 -4.71 11.12
CA MET A 244 12.22 -5.08 12.42
C MET A 244 11.30 -4.64 13.55
N THR A 245 10.96 -5.56 14.45
CA THR A 245 10.07 -5.26 15.58
C THR A 245 10.58 -5.88 16.86
N GLU A 246 10.72 -5.06 17.91
CA GLU A 246 11.23 -5.50 19.22
C GLU A 246 12.59 -6.23 19.14
N THR A 247 13.41 -5.83 18.16
CA THR A 247 14.73 -6.41 17.90
C THR A 247 15.80 -5.56 18.56
N THR A 248 16.90 -6.18 18.99
CA THR A 248 18.09 -5.45 19.45
C THR A 248 19.28 -5.84 18.60
N PHE A 249 19.91 -4.90 17.90
CA PHE A 249 21.23 -5.10 17.31
C PHE A 249 22.29 -4.45 18.21
N ASP A 250 23.27 -5.23 18.64
CA ASP A 250 24.45 -4.75 19.37
C ASP A 250 25.71 -5.08 18.57
N SER A 251 26.30 -4.07 17.91
CA SER A 251 27.53 -4.19 17.13
C SER A 251 28.68 -3.43 17.79
N LYS A 252 29.49 -4.15 18.56
CA LYS A 252 30.48 -3.54 19.47
C LYS A 252 31.69 -2.92 18.81
N ASN A 253 31.93 -3.13 17.52
CA ASN A 253 33.12 -2.59 16.87
C ASN A 253 32.89 -2.23 15.40
N ALA A 254 31.66 -2.23 14.91
CA ALA A 254 31.40 -2.21 13.48
C ALA A 254 30.20 -1.34 13.14
N LYS A 255 30.13 -0.92 11.88
CA LYS A 255 29.04 -0.08 11.37
C LYS A 255 27.78 -0.91 11.21
N MET A 256 26.65 -0.20 11.19
CA MET A 256 25.37 -0.78 10.86
C MET A 256 24.76 -0.04 9.67
N SER A 257 24.32 -0.79 8.67
CA SER A 257 23.66 -0.26 7.48
C SER A 257 22.42 -1.10 7.17
N LEU A 258 21.27 -0.46 7.13
CA LEU A 258 20.01 -1.03 6.66
C LEU A 258 19.59 -0.27 5.40
N THR A 259 19.36 -0.97 4.29
CA THR A 259 19.06 -0.36 2.99
C THR A 259 17.90 -1.08 2.33
N SER A 260 16.77 -0.41 2.13
CA SER A 260 15.76 -0.91 1.20
C SER A 260 16.02 -0.38 -0.23
N THR A 261 15.73 -1.19 -1.24
CA THR A 261 16.01 -0.88 -2.65
C THR A 261 14.79 -0.44 -3.43
N SER A 262 13.58 -0.74 -2.94
CA SER A 262 12.32 -0.37 -3.62
C SER A 262 11.15 -0.05 -2.68
N GLY A 263 11.14 -0.56 -1.45
CA GLY A 263 10.05 -0.41 -0.48
C GLY A 263 10.49 0.24 0.83
N ASP A 264 9.68 0.03 1.86
CA ASP A 264 9.85 0.72 3.15
C ASP A 264 10.89 0.05 4.05
N VAL A 265 11.36 0.83 5.03
CA VAL A 265 12.09 0.31 6.20
C VAL A 265 11.26 0.62 7.44
N ASP A 266 10.81 -0.42 8.15
CA ASP A 266 10.17 -0.30 9.46
C ASP A 266 11.09 -0.92 10.52
N ILE A 267 11.52 -0.11 11.49
CA ILE A 267 12.34 -0.52 12.62
C ILE A 267 11.67 -0.12 13.96
N THR A 268 10.34 -0.10 13.97
CA THR A 268 9.55 0.31 15.13
C THR A 268 9.87 -0.53 16.37
N GLY A 269 10.11 0.15 17.50
CA GLY A 269 10.45 -0.49 18.77
C GLY A 269 11.80 -1.23 18.79
N THR A 270 12.65 -1.04 17.77
CA THR A 270 13.95 -1.68 17.66
C THR A 270 15.03 -0.87 18.39
N THR A 271 16.04 -1.56 18.93
CA THR A 271 17.24 -0.94 19.52
C THR A 271 18.46 -1.22 18.63
N LEU A 272 19.14 -0.19 18.14
CA LEU A 272 20.35 -0.29 17.32
C LEU A 272 21.53 0.33 18.07
N LEU A 273 22.48 -0.49 18.49
CA LEU A 273 23.68 -0.07 19.21
C LEU A 273 24.91 -0.35 18.35
N SER A 274 25.74 0.66 18.13
CA SER A 274 26.97 0.51 17.36
C SER A 274 28.10 1.35 17.94
N ASP A 275 29.31 0.81 18.01
CA ASP A 275 30.49 1.63 18.32
C ASP A 275 30.94 2.50 17.13
N HIS A 276 30.28 2.40 15.96
CA HIS A 276 30.50 3.22 14.77
C HIS A 276 29.16 3.71 14.19
N SER A 277 29.15 4.24 12.97
CA SER A 277 27.96 4.85 12.38
C SER A 277 26.80 3.87 12.20
N ILE A 278 25.58 4.37 12.41
CA ILE A 278 24.33 3.72 12.05
C ILE A 278 23.76 4.46 10.84
N SER A 279 23.47 3.73 9.76
CA SER A 279 22.82 4.25 8.56
C SER A 279 21.56 3.46 8.26
N VAL A 280 20.46 4.16 8.04
CA VAL A 280 19.19 3.55 7.61
C VAL A 280 18.69 4.30 6.39
N THR A 281 18.56 3.61 5.27
CA THR A 281 18.15 4.18 3.98
C THR A 281 16.92 3.44 3.48
N SER A 282 15.85 4.18 3.20
CA SER A 282 14.62 3.65 2.62
C SER A 282 14.39 4.16 1.19
N ALA A 283 14.02 3.29 0.27
CA ALA A 283 13.51 3.66 -1.06
C ALA A 283 12.02 4.05 -1.04
N GLY A 284 11.33 3.82 0.08
CA GLY A 284 9.97 4.27 0.38
C GLY A 284 9.95 5.13 1.64
N ASP A 285 9.00 4.85 2.53
CA ASP A 285 8.91 5.49 3.84
C ASP A 285 9.88 4.83 4.84
N LEU A 286 10.30 5.59 5.85
CA LEU A 286 11.09 5.10 6.97
C LEU A 286 10.30 5.27 8.27
N HIS A 287 9.95 4.15 8.90
CA HIS A 287 9.30 4.10 10.20
C HIS A 287 10.30 3.70 11.30
N ALA A 288 10.70 4.67 12.12
CA ALA A 288 11.58 4.47 13.27
C ALA A 288 10.90 4.93 14.56
N ASN A 289 9.64 4.53 14.74
CA ASN A 289 8.86 4.90 15.91
C ASN A 289 9.32 4.10 17.13
N GLN A 290 9.47 4.76 18.28
CA GLN A 290 9.90 4.12 19.53
C GLN A 290 11.25 3.39 19.42
N THR A 291 12.05 3.73 18.40
CA THR A 291 13.37 3.15 18.17
C THR A 291 14.40 3.84 19.07
N GLU A 292 15.37 3.08 19.58
CA GLU A 292 16.56 3.62 20.24
C GLU A 292 17.79 3.36 19.36
N MET A 293 18.52 4.40 18.99
CA MET A 293 19.79 4.32 18.26
C MET A 293 20.90 4.94 19.10
N GLU A 294 21.94 4.18 19.42
CA GLU A 294 23.14 4.67 20.11
C GLU A 294 24.39 4.40 19.28
N THR A 295 25.16 5.45 19.01
CA THR A 295 26.42 5.37 18.25
C THR A 295 27.56 6.16 18.89
N THR A 296 28.82 5.84 18.53
CA THR A 296 29.98 6.71 18.82
C THR A 296 30.47 7.59 17.65
N ASP A 297 29.93 7.35 16.45
CA ASP A 297 30.24 8.14 15.27
C ASP A 297 29.05 9.03 14.93
N GLY A 298 28.07 8.58 14.14
CA GLY A 298 26.93 9.40 13.71
C GLY A 298 25.77 8.54 13.20
N ILE A 299 24.58 9.14 13.18
CA ILE A 299 23.33 8.49 12.75
C ILE A 299 22.87 9.18 11.47
N SER A 300 22.65 8.41 10.41
CA SER A 300 22.08 8.91 9.16
C SER A 300 20.80 8.16 8.84
N LEU A 301 19.71 8.90 8.72
CA LEU A 301 18.43 8.42 8.24
C LEU A 301 18.19 8.98 6.84
N ALA A 302 17.77 8.16 5.90
CA ALA A 302 17.43 8.59 4.55
C ALA A 302 16.17 7.87 4.07
N ALA A 303 15.31 8.57 3.35
CA ALA A 303 14.11 8.02 2.73
C ALA A 303 13.78 8.76 1.43
N ASP A 304 13.29 8.06 0.41
CA ASP A 304 12.67 8.72 -0.76
C ASP A 304 11.23 9.19 -0.46
N GLY A 305 10.61 8.62 0.57
CA GLY A 305 9.30 8.98 1.12
C GLY A 305 9.37 9.81 2.41
N ASP A 306 8.42 9.56 3.32
CA ASP A 306 8.32 10.21 4.62
C ASP A 306 9.25 9.54 5.66
N ILE A 307 9.69 10.31 6.66
CA ILE A 307 10.45 9.78 7.81
C ILE A 307 9.65 10.01 9.09
N PHE A 308 9.37 8.92 9.82
CA PHE A 308 8.66 8.92 11.09
C PHE A 308 9.58 8.48 12.23
N VAL A 309 10.02 9.42 13.07
CA VAL A 309 10.89 9.18 14.24
C VAL A 309 10.15 9.56 15.53
N ARG A 310 8.94 9.01 15.71
CA ARG A 310 8.06 9.37 16.84
C ARG A 310 8.50 8.64 18.10
N GLN A 311 8.58 9.37 19.21
CA GLN A 311 8.97 8.80 20.52
C GLN A 311 10.30 8.01 20.46
N ALA A 312 11.15 8.32 19.49
CA ALA A 312 12.44 7.68 19.28
C ALA A 312 13.52 8.37 20.11
N ARG A 313 14.65 7.68 20.32
CA ARG A 313 15.85 8.23 20.94
C ARG A 313 17.04 8.02 20.02
N LEU A 314 17.63 9.12 19.54
CA LEU A 314 18.78 9.12 18.65
C LEU A 314 19.96 9.74 19.39
N SER A 315 20.92 8.92 19.79
CA SER A 315 22.08 9.33 20.57
C SER A 315 23.35 9.03 19.82
N SER A 316 24.08 10.07 19.44
CA SER A 316 25.43 9.95 18.93
C SER A 316 26.38 10.56 19.96
N THR A 317 27.52 9.90 20.20
CA THR A 317 28.49 10.36 21.20
C THR A 317 29.90 10.29 20.64
N ASN A 318 30.58 11.42 20.46
CA ASN A 318 31.95 11.44 19.95
C ASN A 318 33.02 10.84 20.91
N LYS A 319 32.88 9.58 21.35
CA LYS A 319 33.83 8.91 22.26
C LYS A 319 35.23 8.84 21.63
N ASN A 320 35.30 8.79 20.30
CA ASN A 320 36.54 8.67 19.54
C ASN A 320 37.21 10.01 19.18
N GLY A 321 36.55 11.15 19.46
CA GLY A 321 37.07 12.49 19.19
C GLY A 321 37.23 12.83 17.69
N ASN A 322 36.62 12.07 16.79
CA ASN A 322 36.74 12.23 15.33
C ASN A 322 35.82 13.32 14.75
N GLY A 323 34.87 13.81 15.54
CA GLY A 323 33.97 14.90 15.16
C GLY A 323 32.86 14.50 14.18
N ARG A 324 32.57 13.20 14.07
CA ARG A 324 31.49 12.66 13.22
C ARG A 324 30.14 12.55 13.91
N ASP A 325 30.07 13.08 15.12
CA ASP A 325 28.90 13.12 16.00
C ASP A 325 27.85 14.08 15.46
N SER A 326 26.98 13.52 14.63
CA SER A 326 25.85 14.20 14.00
C SER A 326 24.69 13.22 13.82
N VAL A 327 23.48 13.72 13.99
CA VAL A 327 22.23 13.03 13.62
C VAL A 327 21.60 13.74 12.43
N THR A 328 21.44 13.04 11.30
CA THR A 328 20.92 13.63 10.05
C THR A 328 19.73 12.85 9.48
N ALA A 329 18.83 13.56 8.79
CA ALA A 329 17.71 12.99 8.05
C ALA A 329 17.63 13.55 6.62
N ASP A 330 17.73 12.71 5.59
CA ASP A 330 17.59 13.12 4.19
C ASP A 330 16.32 12.51 3.55
N LEU A 331 15.35 13.35 3.20
CA LEU A 331 14.06 12.91 2.66
C LEU A 331 14.00 12.95 1.12
N GLY A 332 15.10 13.35 0.46
CA GLY A 332 15.24 13.41 -1.00
C GLY A 332 14.37 14.46 -1.73
N SER A 333 13.23 14.84 -1.16
CA SER A 333 12.19 15.68 -1.76
C SER A 333 11.57 16.63 -0.72
N THR A 334 11.10 17.79 -1.19
CA THR A 334 10.37 18.76 -0.35
C THR A 334 8.88 18.41 -0.19
N ALA A 335 8.39 17.40 -0.94
CA ALA A 335 7.02 16.91 -0.80
C ALA A 335 6.84 15.98 0.40
N SER A 336 7.94 15.42 0.91
CA SER A 336 7.95 14.48 2.03
C SER A 336 7.77 15.18 3.38
N THR A 337 7.40 14.39 4.38
CA THR A 337 7.14 14.79 5.75
C THR A 337 8.16 14.16 6.69
N LEU A 338 8.74 14.99 7.57
CA LEU A 338 9.51 14.53 8.72
C LEU A 338 8.65 14.65 9.98
N ASP A 339 8.26 13.53 10.58
CA ASP A 339 7.52 13.52 11.85
C ASP A 339 8.45 13.20 13.03
N VAL A 340 8.68 14.21 13.88
CA VAL A 340 9.58 14.17 15.04
C VAL A 340 8.84 14.18 16.38
N THR A 341 7.57 13.77 16.38
CA THR A 341 6.72 13.84 17.57
C THR A 341 7.32 13.07 18.75
N GLY A 342 7.79 13.78 19.77
CA GLY A 342 8.35 13.17 20.99
C GLY A 342 9.78 12.63 20.84
N LEU A 343 10.48 12.93 19.74
CA LEU A 343 11.88 12.57 19.53
C LEU A 343 12.79 13.09 20.66
N ASP A 344 13.75 12.30 21.12
CA ASP A 344 14.90 12.73 21.91
C ASP A 344 16.16 12.60 21.05
N VAL A 345 16.74 13.74 20.66
CA VAL A 345 18.01 13.76 19.92
C VAL A 345 19.10 14.29 20.83
N SER A 346 20.22 13.56 20.89
CA SER A 346 21.42 13.98 21.59
C SER A 346 22.64 13.65 20.74
N ASP A 347 23.35 14.68 20.34
CA ASP A 347 24.62 14.61 19.64
C ASP A 347 25.51 15.76 20.13
N LYS A 348 26.40 16.27 19.29
CA LYS A 348 27.26 17.40 19.69
C LYS A 348 26.48 18.69 19.99
N ASP A 349 25.39 18.96 19.29
CA ASP A 349 24.62 20.20 19.41
C ASP A 349 23.11 19.97 19.65
N ASP A 350 22.76 18.75 20.01
CA ASP A 350 21.40 18.28 20.29
C ASP A 350 20.44 18.62 19.13
N THR A 351 20.92 18.51 17.88
CA THR A 351 20.15 18.90 16.69
C THR A 351 20.07 17.77 15.67
N LEU A 352 18.85 17.38 15.30
CA LEU A 352 18.62 16.60 14.08
C LEU A 352 18.62 17.55 12.88
N VAL A 353 19.61 17.41 12.01
CA VAL A 353 19.72 18.21 10.78
C VAL A 353 19.02 17.49 9.63
N TYR A 354 18.11 18.16 8.93
CA TYR A 354 17.35 17.55 7.84
C TYR A 354 17.59 18.20 6.47
N SER A 355 17.41 17.41 5.41
CA SER A 355 17.39 17.87 4.03
C SER A 355 16.26 17.22 3.23
N PRO A 356 15.78 17.87 2.15
CA PRO A 356 16.05 19.25 1.75
C PRO A 356 15.35 20.30 2.63
N SER A 357 15.88 21.53 2.66
CA SER A 357 15.23 22.66 3.34
C SER A 357 13.81 22.91 2.81
N GLY A 358 12.87 23.27 3.68
CA GLY A 358 11.49 23.62 3.31
C GLY A 358 10.50 22.46 3.18
N LEU A 359 10.87 21.26 3.62
CA LEU A 359 9.94 20.14 3.80
C LEU A 359 8.94 20.37 4.94
N THR A 360 7.92 19.51 5.02
CA THR A 360 6.94 19.58 6.12
C THR A 360 7.49 18.87 7.34
N VAL A 361 7.77 19.61 8.42
CA VAL A 361 8.13 19.03 9.73
C VAL A 361 6.89 18.99 10.62
N VAL A 362 6.52 17.81 11.10
CA VAL A 362 5.39 17.57 12.01
C VAL A 362 5.90 17.19 13.39
N GLY A 363 5.22 17.69 14.42
CA GLY A 363 5.54 17.37 15.81
C GLY A 363 6.63 18.25 16.40
N THR A 364 7.01 17.92 17.62
CA THR A 364 8.09 18.59 18.36
C THR A 364 8.92 17.54 19.09
N PRO A 365 10.26 17.64 19.07
CA PRO A 365 11.10 16.82 19.95
C PRO A 365 10.72 17.02 21.42
N SER A 366 10.85 15.96 22.22
CA SER A 366 10.81 16.03 23.67
C SER A 366 12.11 16.59 24.26
N SER A 367 13.23 16.41 23.54
CA SER A 367 14.58 16.89 23.87
C SER A 367 15.37 17.11 22.57
N GLY A 368 16.26 18.11 22.57
CA GLY A 368 16.97 18.59 21.37
C GLY A 368 16.14 19.49 20.45
N GLN A 369 16.62 19.68 19.21
CA GLN A 369 16.05 20.55 18.19
C GLN A 369 16.09 19.90 16.80
N VAL A 370 15.36 20.48 15.85
CA VAL A 370 15.33 20.05 14.44
C VAL A 370 15.58 21.29 13.57
N SER A 371 16.52 21.21 12.64
CA SER A 371 16.92 22.32 11.75
C SER A 371 17.26 21.81 10.36
N ASP A 372 17.05 22.65 9.34
CA ASP A 372 17.59 22.45 7.99
C ASP A 372 19.02 22.99 7.82
#